data_AF-A0A538KMU8-F1
#
_entry.id   AF-A0A538KMU8-F1
#
_cell.length_a   1.000
_cell.length_b   1.000
_cell.length_c   1.000
_cell.angle_alpha   90.00
_cell.angle_beta   90.00
_cell.angle_gamma   90.00
#
_symmetry.space_group_name_H-M   'P 1'
#
loop_
_entity.id
_entity.type
_entity.pdbx_description
1 polymer ?
#
loop_
_entity_poly.entity_id
_entity_poly.type
_entity_poly.pdbx_seq_one_letter_code
_entity_poly.pdbx_strand_id
1 'polypeptide(L)' 'YVPCHRVVRTGGGLGGYRWGLDVKRALLAHEARWA' A
#
# COMPACT_ATOMS: atom_id res chain seq x y z
N TYR A 1 1.44 -13.59 6.70
CA TYR A 1 1.69 -12.42 5.83
C TYR A 1 0.40 -11.60 5.79
N VAL A 2 0.39 -10.43 6.44
CA VAL A 2 -0.79 -9.55 6.43
C VAL A 2 -0.50 -8.42 5.44
N PRO A 3 -1.24 -8.31 4.32
CA PRO A 3 -1.00 -7.29 3.30
C PRO A 3 -1.60 -5.93 3.73
N CYS A 4 -1.10 -5.37 4.84
CA CYS A 4 -1.60 -4.10 5.38
C CYS A 4 -1.33 -2.89 4.46
N HIS A 5 -0.43 -3.02 3.48
CA HIS A 5 -0.23 -2.03 2.41
C HIS A 5 -1.38 -1.99 1.41
N ARG A 6 -2.22 -3.03 1.31
CA ARG A 6 -3.42 -3.05 0.46
C ARG A 6 -4.61 -2.28 1.06
N VAL A 7 -4.57 -1.99 2.35
CA VAL A 7 -5.64 -1.25 3.03
C VAL A 7 -5.52 0.25 2.72
N VAL A 8 -6.50 0.82 2.03
CA VAL A 8 -6.58 2.24 1.69
C VAL A 8 -7.66 2.93 2.52
N ARG A 9 -7.57 4.25 2.67
CA ARG A 9 -8.58 5.03 3.40
C ARG A 9 -9.83 5.18 2.52
N THR A 10 -11.01 5.18 3.15
CA THR A 10 -12.26 5.58 2.49
C THR A 10 -12.10 6.96 1.84
N GLY A 11 -12.24 7.03 0.51
CA GLY A 11 -11.91 8.21 -0.30
C GLY A 11 -10.66 8.07 -1.17
N GLY A 12 -10.04 6.89 -1.24
CA GLY A 12 -8.95 6.58 -2.19
C GLY A 12 -7.56 7.05 -1.76
N GLY A 13 -7.44 7.70 -0.60
CA GLY A 13 -6.17 8.12 -0.05
C GLY A 13 -5.34 6.97 0.56
N LEU A 14 -4.01 7.11 0.54
CA LEU A 14 -3.15 6.20 1.29
C LEU A 14 -3.21 6.56 2.78
N GLY A 15 -3.78 5.65 3.58
CA GLY A 15 -3.68 5.70 5.03
C GLY A 15 -2.24 5.44 5.49
N GLY A 16 -1.92 5.88 6.72
CA GLY A 16 -0.60 5.69 7.34
C GLY A 16 -0.11 4.25 7.26
N TYR A 17 1.21 4.11 7.15
CA TYR A 17 1.88 2.82 7.07
C TYR A 17 3.07 2.81 8.00
N ARG A 18 3.26 1.71 8.75
CA ARG A 18 4.32 1.61 9.76
C ARG A 18 5.72 1.90 9.21
N TRP A 19 5.96 1.54 7.94
CA TRP A 19 7.23 1.73 7.25
C TRP A 19 7.24 2.96 6.33
N GLY A 20 6.27 3.88 6.49
CA GLY A 20 6.14 5.08 5.66
C GLY A 20 5.34 4.85 4.37
N LEU A 21 4.84 5.93 3.80
CA LEU A 21 3.99 5.87 2.62
C LEU A 21 4.75 5.43 1.37
N ASP A 22 6.05 5.69 1.29
CA ASP A 22 6.87 5.35 0.11
C ASP A 22 7.02 3.83 -0.04
N VAL A 23 7.23 3.11 1.08
CA VAL A 23 7.26 1.64 1.08
C VAL A 23 5.90 1.07 0.69
N LYS A 24 4.80 1.66 1.18
CA LYS A 24 3.44 1.25 0.80
C LYS A 24 3.20 1.41 -0.70
N ARG A 25 3.63 2.54 -1.29
CA ARG A 25 3.53 2.78 -2.74
C ARG A 25 4.37 1.79 -3.54
N ALA A 26 5.61 1.54 -3.12
CA ALA A 26 6.50 0.60 -3.80
C ALA A 26 5.92 -0.83 -3.80
N LEU A 27 5.35 -1.29 -2.68
CA LEU A 27 4.71 -2.60 -2.58
C LEU A 27 3.46 -2.71 -3.47
N LEU A 28 2.60 -1.68 -3.47
CA LEU A 28 1.43 -1.64 -4.35
C LEU A 28 1.83 -1.63 -5.83
N ALA A 29 2.83 -0.83 -6.20
CA ALA A 29 3.35 -0.77 -7.57
C ALA A 29 4.01 -2.10 -7.98
N HIS A 30 4.74 -2.75 -7.06
CA HIS A 30 5.29 -4.07 -7.29
C HIS A 30 4.18 -5.07 -7.55
N GLU A 31 3.18 -5.18 -6.67
CA GLU A 31 2.03 -6.08 -6.87
C GLU A 31 1.27 -5.80 -8.18
N ALA A 32 1.11 -4.54 -8.57
CA ALA A 32 0.46 -4.16 -9.84
C ALA A 32 1.25 -4.57 -11.09
N ARG A 33 2.55 -4.85 -10.99
CA ARG A 33 3.36 -5.36 -12.11
C ARG A 33 3.17 -6.85 -12.34
N TRP A 34 2.65 -7.58 -11.35
CA TRP A 34 2.47 -9.03 -11.38
C TRP A 34 0.99 -9.45 -11.36
N ALA A 35 0.07 -8.48 -11.27
CA ALA A 35 -1.38 -8.67 -11.38
C ALA A 35 -1.82 -8.50 -12.84
#